data_AF-A0A7J5Q8E5-F1
#
_entry.id   AF-A0A7J5Q8E5-F1
#
_cell.length_a   1.000
_cell.length_b   1.000
_cell.length_c   1.000
_cell.angle_alpha   90.00
_cell.angle_beta   90.00
_cell.angle_gamma   90.00
#
_symmetry.space_group_name_H-M   'P 1'
#
loop_
_entity.id
_entity.type
_entity.pdbx_description
1 polymer ?
#
loop_
_entity_poly.entity_id
_entity_poly.type
_entity_poly.pdbx_seq_one_letter_code
_entity_poly.pdbx_strand_id
1 'polypeptide(L)'
;MKKIKILSLLFCVVMLVAACHDDEEGPIIPQPREQVGRTVLVYIVGDNGVNELSDLFKTNFEDMKEGMKEVDYSKCNLVVYSEMVNDVPRLVSLKKQNGKVVADTLFTYSEQNPLAKEVMSSVISQTVSYFPADSYGFVFLSHSSSWVPATNDANSRSIGYYRRTQMNIPDFHDVLLSSFPRPLKFILFDSCSMQAVEVAYELRDCAEYFIGSPTEIPGPGAPYSVVVPEMFTENNLAINIASAYFNYYEKFYTGKVPSVNTNWTGGVATSVINSAALDHLAMVVKTIIPKYIQDAGVVQRDDIQLYDFSSDKANYDFDNLIQNLTGGKDNADYQSWRQAFDEAVIYRKTTPKNYSGITYSMFSMEKAEGLSTYIPRGSFDSKMNNFYRTLQWYSAAGWDETGW
;
A
#
# COMPACT_ATOMS: atom_id res chain seq x y z
N MET A 1 43.47 70.68 -52.91
CA MET A 1 42.77 70.73 -51.60
C MET A 1 43.71 70.09 -50.58
N LYS A 2 44.44 70.92 -49.81
CA LYS A 2 44.41 71.03 -48.32
C LYS A 2 44.26 69.68 -47.59
N LYS A 3 45.04 69.29 -46.57
CA LYS A 3 46.34 69.60 -45.95
C LYS A 3 46.42 68.61 -44.77
N ILE A 4 47.59 68.04 -44.52
CA ILE A 4 47.96 67.22 -43.35
C ILE A 4 47.79 68.02 -42.03
N LYS A 5 47.51 67.36 -40.89
CA LYS A 5 48.14 67.54 -39.55
C LYS A 5 47.59 66.52 -38.50
N ILE A 6 48.44 65.66 -37.92
CA ILE A 6 49.02 65.70 -36.53
C ILE A 6 47.97 65.31 -35.45
N LEU A 7 48.01 64.09 -34.87
CA LEU A 7 48.83 63.59 -33.74
C LEU A 7 48.54 64.28 -32.38
N SER A 8 47.99 63.53 -31.42
CA SER A 8 48.31 63.53 -29.98
C SER A 8 47.39 62.51 -29.27
N LEU A 9 47.94 61.46 -28.62
CA LEU A 9 48.26 61.40 -27.17
C LEU A 9 46.96 61.42 -26.31
N LEU A 10 46.70 60.58 -25.30
CA LEU A 10 47.55 59.85 -24.37
C LEU A 10 46.62 58.95 -23.48
N PHE A 11 47.01 57.70 -23.27
CA PHE A 11 47.03 56.92 -22.00
C PHE A 11 46.00 57.18 -20.87
N CYS A 12 45.29 56.12 -20.44
CA CYS A 12 44.95 55.73 -19.06
C CYS A 12 44.21 54.37 -19.11
N VAL A 13 44.90 53.23 -19.00
CA VAL A 13 45.08 52.42 -17.77
C VAL A 13 43.77 52.10 -17.02
N VAL A 14 43.37 50.84 -17.15
CA VAL A 14 42.80 49.90 -16.16
C VAL A 14 41.92 50.46 -15.03
N MET A 15 40.67 50.02 -15.01
CA MET A 15 40.01 49.49 -13.81
C MET A 15 39.17 48.24 -14.16
N LEU A 16 39.60 47.08 -13.65
CA LEU A 16 38.68 46.09 -13.05
C LEU A 16 37.86 46.86 -11.98
N VAL A 17 36.58 46.67 -11.72
CA VAL A 17 35.84 45.45 -11.34
C VAL A 17 34.33 45.80 -11.36
N ALA A 18 33.51 44.75 -11.22
CA ALA A 18 32.11 44.72 -10.74
C ALA A 18 31.03 44.77 -11.84
N ALA A 19 30.01 43.92 -11.83
CA ALA A 19 29.67 42.78 -10.99
C ALA A 19 28.51 42.03 -11.67
N CYS A 20 28.40 40.74 -11.34
CA CYS A 20 27.21 39.90 -11.31
C CYS A 20 26.03 40.34 -12.20
N HIS A 21 25.86 39.68 -13.34
CA HIS A 21 24.50 39.34 -13.73
C HIS A 21 24.11 38.16 -12.84
N ASP A 22 23.35 38.46 -11.79
CA ASP A 22 22.45 37.49 -11.19
C ASP A 22 21.44 37.16 -12.30
N ASP A 23 21.69 36.11 -13.06
CA ASP A 23 20.62 35.39 -13.71
C ASP A 23 19.77 34.87 -12.55
N GLU A 24 18.68 35.58 -12.22
CA GLU A 24 17.61 35.00 -11.42
C GLU A 24 17.16 33.75 -12.17
N GLU A 25 17.72 32.60 -11.79
CA GLU A 25 17.21 31.29 -12.18
C GLU A 25 15.75 31.28 -11.77
N GLY A 26 14.86 31.52 -12.74
CA GLY A 26 13.43 31.30 -12.57
C GLY A 26 13.20 29.89 -12.01
N PRO A 27 12.02 29.62 -11.43
CA PRO A 27 11.77 28.36 -10.74
C PRO A 27 12.20 27.19 -11.63
N ILE A 28 13.14 26.38 -11.14
CA ILE A 28 13.65 25.21 -11.85
C ILE A 28 12.45 24.30 -12.13
N ILE A 29 12.00 24.30 -13.38
CA ILE A 29 10.89 23.44 -13.80
C ILE A 29 11.44 22.01 -13.80
N PRO A 30 10.87 21.10 -12.99
CA PRO A 30 11.25 19.70 -13.03
C PRO A 30 11.23 19.19 -14.47
N GLN A 31 12.23 18.43 -14.87
CA GLN A 31 12.24 17.77 -16.19
C GLN A 31 11.91 16.28 -16.01
N PRO A 32 11.13 15.69 -16.92
CA PRO A 32 10.95 14.24 -16.93
C PRO A 32 12.29 13.51 -16.98
N ARG A 33 12.39 12.41 -16.25
CA ARG A 33 13.56 11.54 -16.27
C ARG A 33 13.52 10.65 -17.51
N GLU A 34 14.69 10.19 -17.94
CA GLU A 34 14.79 9.08 -18.89
C GLU A 34 14.13 7.81 -18.33
N GLN A 35 13.64 6.97 -19.24
CA GLN A 35 12.99 5.70 -18.91
C GLN A 35 13.96 4.73 -18.24
N VAL A 36 13.51 4.05 -17.18
CA VAL A 36 14.29 3.08 -16.42
C VAL A 36 13.53 1.75 -16.25
N GLY A 37 14.11 0.75 -15.57
CA GLY A 37 13.47 -0.56 -15.42
C GLY A 37 12.23 -0.57 -14.49
N ARG A 38 12.26 0.18 -13.39
CA ARG A 38 11.11 0.25 -12.47
C ARG A 38 10.95 1.59 -11.76
N THR A 39 9.72 2.11 -11.73
CA THR A 39 9.32 3.24 -10.87
C THR A 39 8.41 2.73 -9.76
N VAL A 40 8.72 3.07 -8.50
CA VAL A 40 7.83 2.81 -7.36
C VAL A 40 7.31 4.14 -6.84
N LEU A 41 5.98 4.26 -6.75
CA LEU A 41 5.31 5.38 -6.10
C LEU A 41 4.87 4.94 -4.70
N VAL A 42 5.40 5.62 -3.68
CA VAL A 42 4.90 5.54 -2.30
C VAL A 42 3.89 6.66 -2.10
N TYR A 43 2.64 6.30 -1.87
CA TYR A 43 1.52 7.21 -1.71
C TYR A 43 1.09 7.27 -0.24
N ILE A 44 1.44 8.37 0.42
CA ILE A 44 1.31 8.54 1.85
C ILE A 44 0.13 9.46 2.17
N VAL A 45 -0.85 8.94 2.91
CA VAL A 45 -1.98 9.69 3.47
C VAL A 45 -1.82 9.75 4.98
N GLY A 46 -1.13 10.78 5.46
CA GLY A 46 -0.70 10.94 6.86
C GLY A 46 -1.46 11.96 7.68
N ASP A 47 -2.31 12.78 7.05
CA ASP A 47 -3.27 13.63 7.75
C ASP A 47 -4.58 12.88 8.00
N ASN A 48 -4.59 12.04 9.04
CA ASN A 48 -5.81 11.43 9.58
C ASN A 48 -6.59 12.39 10.51
N GLY A 49 -6.29 13.69 10.51
CA GLY A 49 -6.82 14.69 11.44
C GLY A 49 -6.04 14.83 12.76
N VAL A 50 -5.00 14.01 12.98
CA VAL A 50 -4.05 14.11 14.11
C VAL A 50 -2.62 13.76 13.66
N ASN A 51 -1.60 14.08 14.45
CA ASN A 51 -0.19 13.90 14.04
C ASN A 51 0.31 12.45 14.03
N GLU A 52 -0.48 11.46 14.47
CA GLU A 52 -0.02 10.07 14.68
C GLU A 52 0.73 9.50 13.46
N LEU A 53 0.06 9.43 12.31
CA LEU A 53 0.63 8.91 11.08
C LEU A 53 1.73 9.84 10.54
N SER A 54 1.49 11.15 10.59
CA SER A 54 2.47 12.14 10.13
C SER A 54 3.81 12.07 10.88
N ASP A 55 3.82 11.73 12.17
CA ASP A 55 5.08 11.57 12.90
C ASP A 55 5.80 10.26 12.56
N LEU A 56 5.05 9.17 12.38
CA LEU A 56 5.60 7.88 11.97
C LEU A 56 6.22 7.95 10.56
N PHE A 57 5.59 8.69 9.64
CA PHE A 57 6.03 8.75 8.26
C PHE A 57 7.32 9.55 8.07
N LYS A 58 7.64 10.46 8.99
CA LYS A 58 8.97 11.11 9.00
C LYS A 58 10.07 10.07 9.19
N THR A 59 9.87 9.10 10.09
CA THR A 59 10.80 7.99 10.26
C THR A 59 10.81 7.07 9.04
N ASN A 60 9.64 6.75 8.48
CA ASN A 60 9.58 5.93 7.26
C ASN A 60 10.29 6.58 6.08
N PHE A 61 10.19 7.90 5.92
CA PHE A 61 10.87 8.64 4.87
C PHE A 61 12.40 8.60 5.01
N GLU A 62 12.92 8.70 6.24
CA GLU A 62 14.35 8.51 6.51
C GLU A 62 14.80 7.06 6.27
N ASP A 63 13.98 6.08 6.64
CA ASP A 63 14.22 4.67 6.33
C ASP A 63 14.24 4.40 4.82
N MET A 64 13.36 5.05 4.05
CA MET A 64 13.38 4.96 2.58
C MET A 64 14.68 5.53 2.00
N LYS A 65 15.19 6.65 2.56
CA LYS A 65 16.49 7.20 2.17
C LYS A 65 17.64 6.24 2.51
N GLU A 66 17.56 5.56 3.65
CA GLU A 66 18.53 4.53 4.03
C GLU A 66 18.51 3.37 3.03
N GLY A 67 17.32 2.79 2.77
CA GLY A 67 17.18 1.66 1.86
C GLY A 67 17.62 1.98 0.44
N MET A 68 17.38 3.21 -0.03
CA MET A 68 17.87 3.65 -1.34
C MET A 68 19.40 3.62 -1.45
N LYS A 69 20.18 3.62 -0.36
CA LYS A 69 21.65 3.51 -0.45
C LYS A 69 22.11 2.21 -1.10
N GLU A 70 21.36 1.13 -0.98
CA GLU A 70 21.69 -0.18 -1.57
C GLU A 70 21.15 -0.34 -3.00
N VAL A 71 20.32 0.59 -3.48
CA VAL A 71 19.63 0.49 -4.77
C VAL A 71 20.44 1.11 -5.92
N ASP A 72 20.53 0.43 -7.06
CA ASP A 72 21.09 1.01 -8.29
C ASP A 72 20.12 2.04 -8.91
N TYR A 73 20.26 3.30 -8.48
CA TYR A 73 19.42 4.40 -8.93
C TYR A 73 19.42 4.60 -10.45
N SER A 74 20.44 4.14 -11.19
CA SER A 74 20.45 4.25 -12.66
C SER A 74 19.35 3.43 -13.34
N LYS A 75 18.81 2.43 -12.65
CA LYS A 75 17.81 1.49 -13.17
C LYS A 75 16.41 1.68 -12.59
N CYS A 76 16.22 2.60 -11.66
CA CYS A 76 14.94 2.73 -10.98
C CYS A 76 14.64 4.13 -10.45
N ASN A 77 13.36 4.36 -10.12
CA ASN A 77 12.87 5.54 -9.42
C ASN A 77 12.14 5.13 -8.14
N LEU A 78 12.43 5.80 -7.04
CA LEU A 78 11.56 5.83 -5.86
C LEU A 78 11.01 7.24 -5.69
N VAL A 79 9.69 7.35 -5.77
CA VAL A 79 8.96 8.62 -5.73
C VAL A 79 7.97 8.56 -4.58
N VAL A 80 7.90 9.63 -3.79
CA VAL A 80 7.04 9.71 -2.60
C VAL A 80 6.07 10.86 -2.79
N TYR A 81 4.77 10.55 -2.82
CA TYR A 81 3.72 11.53 -2.57
C TYR A 81 3.39 11.52 -1.08
N SER A 82 3.35 12.69 -0.45
CA SER A 82 3.00 12.81 0.97
C SER A 82 2.02 13.92 1.24
N GLU A 83 0.91 13.60 1.89
CA GLU A 83 -0.06 14.51 2.51
C GLU A 83 -0.01 14.36 4.04
N MET A 84 0.28 15.45 4.78
CA MET A 84 0.74 15.40 6.18
C MET A 84 0.14 16.55 6.99
N VAL A 85 -0.07 16.34 8.29
CA VAL A 85 -0.62 17.39 9.16
C VAL A 85 0.36 18.57 9.28
N ASN A 86 -0.17 19.78 9.16
CA ASN A 86 0.58 21.04 9.24
C ASN A 86 1.68 21.17 8.17
N ASP A 87 1.55 20.45 7.06
CA ASP A 87 2.43 20.57 5.91
C ASP A 87 1.59 20.62 4.63
N VAL A 88 2.22 21.02 3.53
CA VAL A 88 1.59 20.97 2.21
C VAL A 88 1.93 19.67 1.48
N PRO A 89 1.02 19.13 0.66
CA PRO A 89 1.29 17.95 -0.14
C PRO A 89 2.48 18.14 -1.09
N ARG A 90 3.30 17.10 -1.23
CA ARG A 90 4.48 17.12 -2.11
C ARG A 90 4.67 15.82 -2.88
N LEU A 91 5.29 15.93 -4.06
CA LEU A 91 5.84 14.81 -4.81
C LEU A 91 7.37 14.93 -4.82
N VAL A 92 8.03 13.95 -4.22
CA VAL A 92 9.47 13.98 -3.91
C VAL A 92 10.16 12.78 -4.56
N SER A 93 11.27 13.00 -5.26
CA SER A 93 12.15 11.91 -5.72
C SER A 93 13.25 11.65 -4.70
N LEU A 94 13.50 10.38 -4.37
CA LEU A 94 14.70 9.98 -3.65
C LEU A 94 15.78 9.63 -4.67
N LYS A 95 16.68 10.59 -4.94
CA LYS A 95 17.71 10.48 -5.98
C LYS A 95 19.10 10.24 -5.38
N LYS A 96 19.97 9.54 -6.12
CA LYS A 96 21.40 9.46 -5.78
C LYS A 96 22.19 10.52 -6.53
N GLN A 97 22.84 11.42 -5.79
CA GLN A 97 23.74 12.44 -6.31
C GLN A 97 25.06 12.42 -5.52
N ASN A 98 26.20 12.39 -6.22
CA ASN A 98 27.53 12.39 -5.62
C ASN A 98 27.71 11.33 -4.50
N GLY A 99 27.17 10.12 -4.72
CA GLY A 99 27.24 9.01 -3.76
C GLY A 99 26.32 9.15 -2.53
N LYS A 100 25.45 10.17 -2.46
CA LYS A 100 24.48 10.37 -1.38
C LYS A 100 23.05 10.30 -1.90
N VAL A 101 22.15 9.79 -1.07
CA VAL A 101 20.70 9.87 -1.33
C VAL A 101 20.21 11.24 -0.88
N VAL A 102 19.55 11.97 -1.77
CA VAL A 102 18.96 13.28 -1.52
C VAL A 102 17.48 13.26 -1.89
N ALA A 103 16.68 13.99 -1.12
CA ALA A 103 15.26 14.19 -1.39
C ALA A 103 15.07 15.42 -2.27
N ASP A 104 14.48 15.23 -3.44
CA ASP A 104 14.24 16.27 -4.43
C ASP A 104 12.74 16.56 -4.53
N THR A 105 12.30 17.66 -3.95
CA THR A 105 10.90 18.09 -4.05
C THR A 105 10.66 18.60 -5.46
N LEU A 106 9.92 17.83 -6.27
CA LEU A 106 9.60 18.20 -7.64
C LEU A 106 8.35 19.06 -7.70
N PHE A 107 7.32 18.67 -6.95
CA PHE A 107 6.06 19.39 -6.93
C PHE A 107 5.61 19.64 -5.50
N THR A 108 5.11 20.84 -5.26
CA THR A 108 4.38 21.22 -4.05
C THR A 108 2.98 21.59 -4.48
N TYR A 109 1.97 20.98 -3.86
CA TYR A 109 0.58 21.19 -4.18
C TYR A 109 -0.06 22.08 -3.11
N SER A 110 -1.13 22.77 -3.46
CA SER A 110 -2.05 23.28 -2.45
C SER A 110 -2.69 22.12 -1.69
N GLU A 111 -3.13 22.39 -0.46
CA GLU A 111 -3.96 21.45 0.31
C GLU A 111 -5.04 20.80 -0.58
N GLN A 112 -5.09 19.47 -0.56
CA GLN A 112 -6.00 18.69 -1.40
C GLN A 112 -6.34 17.38 -0.70
N ASN A 113 -7.52 16.84 -0.96
CA ASN A 113 -7.90 15.54 -0.43
C ASN A 113 -7.18 14.43 -1.22
N PRO A 114 -6.22 13.71 -0.62
CA PRO A 114 -5.46 12.67 -1.32
C PRO A 114 -6.29 11.42 -1.61
N LEU A 115 -7.50 11.32 -1.04
CA LEU A 115 -8.45 10.23 -1.28
C LEU A 115 -9.56 10.62 -2.26
N ALA A 116 -9.51 11.81 -2.86
CA ALA A 116 -10.37 12.13 -3.99
C ALA A 116 -9.84 11.44 -5.26
N LYS A 117 -10.73 10.83 -6.06
CA LYS A 117 -10.35 10.06 -7.26
C LYS A 117 -9.48 10.88 -8.20
N GLU A 118 -9.91 12.10 -8.47
CA GLU A 118 -9.25 13.05 -9.37
C GLU A 118 -7.86 13.46 -8.89
N VAL A 119 -7.68 13.64 -7.57
CA VAL A 119 -6.39 14.01 -6.98
C VAL A 119 -5.42 12.84 -7.07
N MET A 120 -5.83 11.65 -6.63
CA MET A 120 -4.98 10.46 -6.69
C MET A 120 -4.61 10.11 -8.14
N SER A 121 -5.58 10.16 -9.07
CA SER A 121 -5.34 9.92 -10.49
C SER A 121 -4.34 10.91 -11.09
N SER A 122 -4.47 12.19 -10.74
CA SER A 122 -3.57 13.26 -11.19
C SER A 122 -2.14 13.03 -10.71
N VAL A 123 -1.96 12.73 -9.41
CA VAL A 123 -0.63 12.46 -8.83
C VAL A 123 0.02 11.22 -9.43
N ILE A 124 -0.75 10.14 -9.63
CA ILE A 124 -0.24 8.92 -10.28
C ILE A 124 0.17 9.23 -11.73
N SER A 125 -0.71 9.88 -12.50
CA SER A 125 -0.44 10.21 -13.91
C SER A 125 0.78 11.13 -14.05
N GLN A 126 0.93 12.10 -13.15
CA GLN A 126 2.09 12.98 -13.09
C GLN A 126 3.36 12.18 -12.76
N THR A 127 3.30 11.23 -11.82
CA THR A 127 4.43 10.36 -11.51
C THR A 127 4.83 9.52 -12.72
N VAL A 128 3.88 8.89 -13.42
CA VAL A 128 4.12 8.09 -14.62
C VAL A 128 4.79 8.94 -15.72
N SER A 129 4.30 10.16 -15.93
CA SER A 129 4.81 11.10 -16.94
C SER A 129 6.24 11.57 -16.65
N TYR A 130 6.55 11.90 -15.40
CA TYR A 130 7.88 12.41 -15.00
C TYR A 130 8.90 11.30 -14.73
N PHE A 131 8.45 10.08 -14.46
CA PHE A 131 9.29 8.93 -14.15
C PHE A 131 8.88 7.70 -14.98
N PRO A 132 9.02 7.77 -16.32
CA PRO A 132 8.73 6.65 -17.18
C PRO A 132 9.56 5.43 -16.79
N ALA A 133 8.95 4.24 -16.83
CA ALA A 133 9.64 2.99 -16.56
C ALA A 133 8.99 1.81 -17.28
N ASP A 134 9.76 0.73 -17.45
CA ASP A 134 9.27 -0.54 -18.03
C ASP A 134 8.22 -1.21 -17.13
N SER A 135 8.27 -0.92 -15.82
CA SER A 135 7.36 -1.48 -14.83
C SER A 135 7.11 -0.53 -13.68
N TYR A 136 5.98 -0.68 -13.00
CA TYR A 136 5.58 0.19 -11.89
C TYR A 136 5.21 -0.62 -10.65
N GLY A 137 5.61 -0.14 -9.48
CA GLY A 137 5.14 -0.63 -8.18
C GLY A 137 4.41 0.48 -7.43
N PHE A 138 3.49 0.11 -6.55
CA PHE A 138 2.75 1.05 -5.74
C PHE A 138 2.80 0.66 -4.27
N VAL A 139 3.04 1.63 -3.40
CA VAL A 139 2.95 1.45 -1.95
C VAL A 139 1.88 2.40 -1.44
N PHE A 140 0.86 1.88 -0.78
CA PHE A 140 -0.19 2.68 -0.17
C PHE A 140 -0.03 2.68 1.35
N LEU A 141 0.15 3.87 1.93
CA LEU A 141 0.45 4.04 3.34
C LEU A 141 -0.61 4.92 4.01
N SER A 142 -1.45 4.32 4.86
CA SER A 142 -2.48 5.02 5.65
C SER A 142 -3.11 4.08 6.69
N HIS A 143 -4.19 4.52 7.33
CA HIS A 143 -5.15 3.60 7.94
C HIS A 143 -6.07 2.99 6.88
N SER A 144 -6.44 1.73 7.08
CA SER A 144 -7.47 1.06 6.29
C SER A 144 -8.26 0.07 7.17
N SER A 145 -9.46 -0.34 6.73
CA SER A 145 -10.14 -1.54 7.27
C SER A 145 -10.74 -2.40 6.15
N SER A 146 -9.88 -3.01 5.34
CA SER A 146 -10.30 -3.99 4.32
C SER A 146 -11.27 -3.37 3.29
N TRP A 147 -12.28 -4.12 2.88
CA TRP A 147 -13.31 -3.72 1.91
C TRP A 147 -14.50 -2.96 2.55
N VAL A 148 -14.48 -2.69 3.85
CA VAL A 148 -15.61 -2.04 4.55
C VAL A 148 -16.01 -0.73 3.84
N PRO A 149 -17.32 -0.44 3.68
CA PRO A 149 -17.77 0.75 2.96
C PRO A 149 -17.23 2.03 3.59
N ALA A 150 -16.78 2.96 2.75
CA ALA A 150 -16.42 4.31 3.16
C ALA A 150 -17.60 4.99 3.84
N THR A 151 -17.31 5.65 4.95
CA THR A 151 -18.30 6.42 5.70
C THR A 151 -17.71 7.73 6.20
N ASN A 152 -18.55 8.65 6.66
CA ASN A 152 -18.10 9.85 7.37
C ASN A 152 -17.93 9.60 8.88
N ASP A 153 -18.06 8.35 9.35
CA ASP A 153 -17.81 7.97 10.74
C ASP A 153 -16.31 7.97 11.00
N ALA A 154 -15.90 8.69 12.04
CA ALA A 154 -14.49 8.78 12.43
C ALA A 154 -13.90 7.46 12.93
N ASN A 155 -14.75 6.48 13.29
CA ASN A 155 -14.33 5.16 13.74
C ASN A 155 -14.28 4.11 12.63
N SER A 156 -14.87 4.40 11.47
CA SER A 156 -14.83 3.51 10.29
C SER A 156 -13.64 3.88 9.42
N ARG A 157 -13.07 2.91 8.71
CA ARG A 157 -11.99 3.12 7.74
C ARG A 157 -12.26 2.21 6.54
N SER A 158 -12.28 2.73 5.32
CA SER A 158 -12.21 1.92 4.09
C SER A 158 -10.76 1.85 3.66
N ILE A 159 -10.38 2.07 2.39
CA ILE A 159 -8.98 2.32 2.06
C ILE A 159 -8.63 3.80 2.29
N GLY A 160 -7.64 4.03 3.16
CA GLY A 160 -7.19 5.37 3.53
C GLY A 160 -8.13 6.09 4.51
N TYR A 161 -7.56 7.03 5.26
CA TYR A 161 -8.33 7.94 6.09
C TYR A 161 -7.68 9.34 6.11
N TYR A 162 -8.35 10.32 5.49
CA TYR A 162 -7.94 11.72 5.44
C TYR A 162 -9.03 12.61 6.03
N ARG A 163 -8.82 13.16 7.23
CA ARG A 163 -9.78 14.06 7.92
C ARG A 163 -11.26 13.61 7.79
N ARG A 164 -11.56 12.34 8.09
CA ARG A 164 -12.88 11.66 7.95
C ARG A 164 -13.33 11.30 6.53
N THR A 165 -12.56 11.64 5.51
CA THR A 165 -12.75 11.13 4.15
C THR A 165 -12.03 9.81 3.98
N GLN A 166 -12.63 8.91 3.22
CA GLN A 166 -12.17 7.55 2.94
C GLN A 166 -12.50 7.24 1.47
N MET A 167 -11.81 6.28 0.88
CA MET A 167 -12.09 5.82 -0.48
C MET A 167 -12.58 4.36 -0.43
N ASN A 168 -13.58 4.01 -1.23
CA ASN A 168 -13.99 2.60 -1.36
C ASN A 168 -13.00 1.82 -2.24
N ILE A 169 -12.92 0.50 -2.07
CA ILE A 169 -12.05 -0.33 -2.93
C ILE A 169 -12.42 -0.25 -4.43
N PRO A 170 -13.70 -0.27 -4.86
CA PRO A 170 -14.03 -0.07 -6.28
C PRO A 170 -13.60 1.30 -6.82
N ASP A 171 -13.66 2.34 -5.98
CA ASP A 171 -13.21 3.68 -6.35
C ASP A 171 -11.68 3.72 -6.53
N PHE A 172 -10.95 2.98 -5.68
CA PHE A 172 -9.52 2.81 -5.77
C PHE A 172 -9.10 1.97 -6.98
N HIS A 173 -9.85 0.90 -7.30
CA HIS A 173 -9.70 0.11 -8.52
C HIS A 173 -9.75 1.01 -9.76
N ASP A 174 -10.79 1.83 -9.91
CA ASP A 174 -10.95 2.76 -11.04
C ASP A 174 -9.72 3.66 -11.21
N VAL A 175 -9.22 4.24 -10.11
CA VAL A 175 -8.07 5.15 -10.11
C VAL A 175 -6.80 4.43 -10.56
N LEU A 176 -6.50 3.28 -9.98
CA LEU A 176 -5.31 2.50 -10.34
C LEU A 176 -5.37 2.03 -11.79
N LEU A 177 -6.54 1.53 -12.22
CA LEU A 177 -6.74 0.99 -13.55
C LEU A 177 -6.58 2.04 -14.65
N SER A 178 -7.02 3.27 -14.37
CA SER A 178 -7.00 4.39 -15.33
C SER A 178 -5.69 5.18 -15.34
N SER A 179 -4.92 5.17 -14.25
CA SER A 179 -3.77 6.07 -14.08
C SER A 179 -2.40 5.41 -14.24
N PHE A 180 -2.29 4.10 -14.06
CA PHE A 180 -1.03 3.36 -14.26
C PHE A 180 -0.97 2.62 -15.60
N PRO A 181 0.23 2.48 -16.20
CA PRO A 181 0.50 1.41 -17.14
C PRO A 181 0.32 0.06 -16.44
N ARG A 182 -0.52 -0.81 -17.02
CA ARG A 182 -0.94 -2.08 -16.38
C ARG A 182 -0.19 -3.30 -16.92
N PRO A 183 -0.05 -4.36 -16.11
CA PRO A 183 -0.31 -4.39 -14.66
C PRO A 183 0.83 -3.74 -13.86
N LEU A 184 0.52 -3.25 -12.66
CA LEU A 184 1.54 -2.96 -11.65
C LEU A 184 2.27 -4.25 -11.28
N LYS A 185 3.58 -4.20 -11.02
CA LYS A 185 4.35 -5.34 -10.52
C LYS A 185 3.95 -5.77 -9.13
N PHE A 186 3.60 -4.81 -8.27
CA PHE A 186 3.07 -5.10 -6.96
C PHE A 186 2.29 -3.90 -6.43
N ILE A 187 1.37 -4.18 -5.51
CA ILE A 187 0.87 -3.21 -4.55
C ILE A 187 1.26 -3.68 -3.15
N LEU A 188 2.01 -2.86 -2.43
CA LEU A 188 2.27 -3.03 -1.00
C LEU A 188 1.30 -2.16 -0.21
N PHE A 189 0.41 -2.80 0.54
CA PHE A 189 -0.43 -2.13 1.51
C PHE A 189 0.32 -2.05 2.84
N ASP A 190 0.92 -0.90 3.10
CA ASP A 190 1.38 -0.52 4.44
C ASP A 190 0.21 0.12 5.19
N SER A 191 -0.85 -0.68 5.35
CA SER A 191 -2.09 -0.32 6.05
C SER A 191 -2.79 -1.58 6.57
N CYS A 192 -3.62 -1.43 7.60
CA CYS A 192 -4.25 -2.55 8.29
C CYS A 192 -5.26 -3.31 7.40
N SER A 193 -5.31 -4.64 7.59
CA SER A 193 -6.40 -5.51 7.13
C SER A 193 -6.62 -5.57 5.61
N MET A 194 -5.58 -5.30 4.81
CA MET A 194 -5.71 -5.26 3.35
C MET A 194 -5.52 -6.60 2.65
N GLN A 195 -4.99 -7.63 3.32
CA GLN A 195 -4.95 -9.00 2.78
C GLN A 195 -6.28 -9.71 3.01
N ALA A 196 -7.34 -9.15 2.41
CA ALA A 196 -8.67 -9.74 2.34
C ALA A 196 -8.94 -10.18 0.90
N VAL A 197 -9.58 -11.34 0.73
CA VAL A 197 -9.86 -11.89 -0.59
C VAL A 197 -10.78 -10.98 -1.41
N GLU A 198 -11.70 -10.26 -0.75
CA GLU A 198 -12.55 -9.25 -1.37
C GLU A 198 -11.72 -8.12 -1.99
N VAL A 199 -10.76 -7.59 -1.23
CA VAL A 199 -9.89 -6.49 -1.67
C VAL A 199 -9.01 -6.96 -2.83
N ALA A 200 -8.35 -8.11 -2.67
CA ALA A 200 -7.47 -8.67 -3.68
C ALA A 200 -8.23 -8.98 -4.98
N TYR A 201 -9.45 -9.51 -4.88
CA TYR A 201 -10.27 -9.84 -6.04
C TYR A 201 -10.77 -8.59 -6.76
N GLU A 202 -11.23 -7.56 -6.02
CA GLU A 202 -11.60 -6.28 -6.64
C GLU A 202 -10.45 -5.68 -7.46
N LEU A 203 -9.22 -5.81 -6.96
CA LEU A 203 -8.03 -5.18 -7.55
C LEU A 203 -7.25 -6.09 -8.51
N ARG A 204 -7.69 -7.33 -8.74
CA ARG A 204 -6.88 -8.41 -9.36
C ARG A 204 -6.31 -8.07 -10.74
N ASP A 205 -6.93 -7.17 -11.48
CA ASP A 205 -6.49 -6.72 -12.81
C ASP A 205 -5.66 -5.42 -12.78
N CYS A 206 -5.39 -4.87 -11.59
CA CYS A 206 -4.51 -3.72 -11.38
C CYS A 206 -3.04 -4.12 -11.18
N ALA A 207 -2.75 -5.25 -10.52
CA ALA A 207 -1.40 -5.64 -10.13
C ALA A 207 -1.14 -7.15 -10.23
N GLU A 208 0.12 -7.55 -10.43
CA GLU A 208 0.55 -8.95 -10.43
C GLU A 208 0.53 -9.56 -9.01
N TYR A 209 0.91 -8.77 -7.99
CA TYR A 209 0.98 -9.22 -6.60
C TYR A 209 0.44 -8.19 -5.61
N PHE A 210 -0.23 -8.65 -4.56
CA PHE A 210 -0.60 -7.84 -3.39
C PHE A 210 0.16 -8.30 -2.15
N ILE A 211 0.69 -7.33 -1.41
CA ILE A 211 1.53 -7.57 -0.25
C ILE A 211 0.96 -6.77 0.92
N GLY A 212 0.80 -7.39 2.09
CA GLY A 212 0.27 -6.70 3.26
C GLY A 212 0.00 -7.64 4.42
N SER A 213 -0.88 -7.23 5.33
CA SER A 213 -1.34 -8.01 6.49
C SER A 213 -2.85 -8.29 6.43
N PRO A 214 -3.32 -9.48 6.86
CA PRO A 214 -4.76 -9.76 7.02
C PRO A 214 -5.36 -9.10 8.28
N THR A 215 -4.51 -8.54 9.15
CA THR A 215 -4.88 -7.90 10.42
C THR A 215 -4.19 -6.54 10.54
N GLU A 216 -4.22 -5.94 11.74
CA GLU A 216 -3.47 -4.72 12.04
C GLU A 216 -1.96 -4.88 11.74
N ILE A 217 -1.33 -3.77 11.36
CA ILE A 217 0.12 -3.70 11.15
C ILE A 217 0.80 -2.97 12.32
N PRO A 218 2.11 -3.17 12.52
CA PRO A 218 2.89 -2.36 13.43
C PRO A 218 2.70 -0.86 13.19
N GLY A 219 2.63 -0.07 14.27
CA GLY A 219 2.55 1.39 14.17
C GLY A 219 3.62 1.99 13.23
N PRO A 220 4.90 1.59 13.33
CA PRO A 220 5.94 2.06 12.41
C PRO A 220 5.79 1.63 10.94
N GLY A 221 4.82 0.80 10.58
CA GLY A 221 4.60 0.36 9.20
C GLY A 221 5.70 -0.54 8.66
N ALA A 222 5.94 -0.47 7.35
CA ALA A 222 6.99 -1.25 6.70
C ALA A 222 8.39 -0.74 7.12
N PRO A 223 9.37 -1.64 7.37
CA PRO A 223 10.73 -1.26 7.67
C PRO A 223 11.47 -0.89 6.38
N TYR A 224 11.22 0.32 5.86
CA TYR A 224 11.62 0.73 4.52
C TYR A 224 13.12 0.64 4.25
N SER A 225 13.98 0.70 5.27
CA SER A 225 15.43 0.53 5.14
C SER A 225 15.82 -0.83 4.57
N VAL A 226 15.03 -1.88 4.83
CA VAL A 226 15.24 -3.22 4.26
C VAL A 226 14.21 -3.59 3.19
N VAL A 227 13.05 -2.96 3.17
CA VAL A 227 12.00 -3.24 2.17
C VAL A 227 12.28 -2.54 0.84
N VAL A 228 12.78 -1.30 0.84
CA VAL A 228 13.04 -0.53 -0.40
C VAL A 228 14.00 -1.25 -1.35
N PRO A 229 15.13 -1.84 -0.91
CA PRO A 229 15.99 -2.61 -1.80
C PRO A 229 15.24 -3.74 -2.53
N GLU A 230 14.35 -4.43 -1.83
CA GLU A 230 13.62 -5.58 -2.38
C GLU A 230 12.59 -5.18 -3.44
N MET A 231 12.04 -3.96 -3.36
CA MET A 231 11.12 -3.41 -4.37
C MET A 231 11.72 -3.35 -5.78
N PHE A 232 13.05 -3.33 -5.88
CA PHE A 232 13.79 -3.21 -7.13
C PHE A 232 14.53 -4.49 -7.54
N THR A 233 14.29 -5.61 -6.83
CA THR A 233 14.81 -6.91 -7.26
C THR A 233 14.08 -7.43 -8.50
N GLU A 234 14.79 -8.21 -9.31
CA GLU A 234 14.26 -8.79 -10.55
C GLU A 234 13.43 -10.05 -10.28
N ASN A 235 13.91 -10.93 -9.40
CA ASN A 235 13.33 -12.25 -9.14
C ASN A 235 12.69 -12.31 -7.76
N ASN A 236 11.54 -12.98 -7.65
CA ASN A 236 10.80 -13.21 -6.40
C ASN A 236 10.46 -11.93 -5.62
N LEU A 237 10.36 -10.78 -6.31
CA LEU A 237 10.29 -9.46 -5.68
C LEU A 237 9.22 -9.35 -4.59
N ALA A 238 8.01 -9.88 -4.82
CA ALA A 238 6.92 -9.78 -3.86
C ALA A 238 7.18 -10.60 -2.59
N ILE A 239 7.75 -11.80 -2.74
CA ILE A 239 8.18 -12.65 -1.62
C ILE A 239 9.33 -11.99 -0.87
N ASN A 240 10.28 -11.38 -1.56
CA ASN A 240 11.40 -10.70 -0.92
C ASN A 240 10.93 -9.49 -0.09
N ILE A 241 10.04 -8.66 -0.64
CA ILE A 241 9.41 -7.53 0.07
C ILE A 241 8.71 -8.03 1.34
N ALA A 242 7.84 -9.04 1.23
CA ALA A 242 7.11 -9.58 2.38
C ALA A 242 8.03 -10.24 3.42
N SER A 243 9.08 -10.94 2.95
CA SER A 243 10.09 -11.56 3.81
C SER A 243 10.93 -10.54 4.56
N ALA A 244 11.38 -9.48 3.89
CA ALA A 244 12.13 -8.38 4.52
C ALA A 244 11.30 -7.69 5.60
N TYR A 245 10.01 -7.42 5.31
CA TYR A 245 9.07 -6.89 6.29
C TYR A 245 8.97 -7.82 7.51
N PHE A 246 8.61 -9.08 7.29
CA PHE A 246 8.41 -10.04 8.37
C PHE A 246 9.66 -10.24 9.24
N ASN A 247 10.80 -10.54 8.60
CA ASN A 247 12.04 -10.89 9.29
C ASN A 247 12.54 -9.74 10.18
N TYR A 248 12.30 -8.49 9.76
CA TYR A 248 12.65 -7.32 10.57
C TYR A 248 11.92 -7.33 11.92
N TYR A 249 10.60 -7.51 11.92
CA TYR A 249 9.81 -7.49 13.15
C TYR A 249 9.93 -8.79 13.96
N GLU A 250 10.12 -9.93 13.30
CA GLU A 250 10.38 -11.21 13.97
C GLU A 250 11.60 -11.13 14.89
N LYS A 251 12.67 -10.44 14.46
CA LYS A 251 13.89 -10.24 15.26
C LYS A 251 13.64 -9.59 16.62
N PHE A 252 12.65 -8.70 16.71
CA PHE A 252 12.33 -7.94 17.93
C PHE A 252 11.11 -8.48 18.67
N TYR A 253 10.48 -9.55 18.17
CA TYR A 253 9.26 -10.10 18.74
C TYR A 253 9.47 -10.63 20.17
N THR A 254 8.59 -10.24 21.10
CA THR A 254 8.62 -10.72 22.50
C THR A 254 7.36 -11.45 22.92
N GLY A 255 6.31 -11.44 22.10
CA GLY A 255 5.00 -11.98 22.45
C GLY A 255 4.25 -11.20 23.54
N LYS A 256 4.71 -9.98 23.87
CA LYS A 256 4.12 -9.08 24.86
C LYS A 256 3.63 -7.81 24.18
N VAL A 257 2.69 -7.13 24.84
CA VAL A 257 2.18 -5.83 24.40
C VAL A 257 3.36 -4.85 24.23
N PRO A 258 3.52 -4.22 23.06
CA PRO A 258 4.58 -3.25 22.83
C PRO A 258 4.37 -2.01 23.72
N SER A 259 5.44 -1.48 24.29
CA SER A 259 5.37 -0.29 25.15
C SER A 259 5.34 1.03 24.35
N VAL A 260 5.98 1.06 23.18
CA VAL A 260 6.09 2.23 22.29
C VAL A 260 6.22 1.77 20.84
N ASN A 261 5.88 2.64 19.88
CA ASN A 261 6.02 2.35 18.46
C ASN A 261 7.50 2.26 18.01
N THR A 262 8.40 3.07 18.58
CA THR A 262 9.83 3.11 18.17
C THR A 262 10.61 1.82 18.41
N ASN A 263 10.07 0.89 19.21
CA ASN A 263 10.65 -0.44 19.44
C ASN A 263 9.53 -1.47 19.44
N TRP A 264 8.90 -1.66 18.28
CA TRP A 264 7.78 -2.58 18.15
C TRP A 264 8.20 -4.02 18.43
N THR A 265 7.56 -4.63 19.43
CA THR A 265 7.80 -6.03 19.84
C THR A 265 6.54 -6.90 19.78
N GLY A 266 5.43 -6.32 19.32
CA GLY A 266 4.10 -6.92 19.27
C GLY A 266 3.88 -7.89 18.11
N GLY A 267 4.89 -8.12 17.27
CA GLY A 267 4.81 -9.05 16.15
C GLY A 267 4.15 -8.45 14.90
N VAL A 268 4.04 -9.27 13.86
CA VAL A 268 3.47 -8.91 12.56
C VAL A 268 3.01 -10.16 11.81
N ALA A 269 2.05 -9.99 10.90
CA ALA A 269 1.70 -10.96 9.87
C ALA A 269 1.87 -10.33 8.49
N THR A 270 2.37 -11.11 7.55
CA THR A 270 2.57 -10.69 6.16
C THR A 270 2.18 -11.82 5.23
N SER A 271 1.58 -11.49 4.09
CA SER A 271 1.34 -12.44 3.01
C SER A 271 1.53 -11.80 1.64
N VAL A 272 1.65 -12.66 0.63
CA VAL A 272 1.71 -12.28 -0.79
C VAL A 272 0.59 -13.03 -1.51
N ILE A 273 -0.27 -12.28 -2.18
CA ILE A 273 -1.34 -12.78 -3.03
C ILE A 273 -0.90 -12.63 -4.49
N ASN A 274 -1.00 -13.70 -5.26
CA ASN A 274 -0.77 -13.76 -6.70
C ASN A 274 -2.11 -13.57 -7.43
N SER A 275 -2.25 -12.43 -8.11
CA SER A 275 -3.52 -12.06 -8.74
C SER A 275 -3.95 -13.02 -9.85
N ALA A 276 -2.99 -13.64 -10.56
CA ALA A 276 -3.27 -14.54 -11.66
C ALA A 276 -4.02 -15.82 -11.24
N ALA A 277 -3.97 -16.18 -9.95
CA ALA A 277 -4.66 -17.35 -9.41
C ALA A 277 -6.02 -17.01 -8.77
N LEU A 278 -6.40 -15.74 -8.67
CA LEU A 278 -7.62 -15.32 -7.96
C LEU A 278 -8.91 -15.76 -8.67
N ASP A 279 -8.96 -15.76 -10.00
CA ASP A 279 -10.13 -16.28 -10.74
C ASP A 279 -10.29 -17.79 -10.53
N HIS A 280 -9.18 -18.54 -10.47
CA HIS A 280 -9.22 -19.98 -10.15
C HIS A 280 -9.72 -20.22 -8.72
N LEU A 281 -9.19 -19.48 -7.74
CA LEU A 281 -9.68 -19.54 -6.37
C LEU A 281 -11.18 -19.24 -6.28
N ALA A 282 -11.65 -18.17 -6.93
CA ALA A 282 -13.07 -17.82 -6.96
C ALA A 282 -13.94 -18.95 -7.54
N MET A 283 -13.53 -19.55 -8.67
CA MET A 283 -14.23 -20.68 -9.28
C MET A 283 -14.36 -21.87 -8.31
N VAL A 284 -13.29 -22.23 -7.60
CA VAL A 284 -13.32 -23.33 -6.63
C VAL A 284 -14.22 -22.98 -5.46
N VAL A 285 -14.09 -21.77 -4.89
CA VAL A 285 -14.92 -21.29 -3.78
C VAL A 285 -16.41 -21.30 -4.14
N LYS A 286 -16.75 -20.93 -5.38
CA LYS A 286 -18.13 -20.97 -5.91
C LYS A 286 -18.75 -22.37 -5.90
N THR A 287 -17.95 -23.44 -5.94
CA THR A 287 -18.46 -24.82 -5.81
C THR A 287 -18.71 -25.24 -4.35
N ILE A 288 -18.19 -24.48 -3.39
CA ILE A 288 -18.17 -24.82 -1.96
C ILE A 288 -19.17 -23.97 -1.19
N ILE A 289 -19.10 -22.65 -1.31
CA ILE A 289 -19.90 -21.74 -0.49
C ILE A 289 -21.42 -22.01 -0.58
N PRO A 290 -22.04 -22.11 -1.78
CA PRO A 290 -23.47 -22.44 -1.90
C PRO A 290 -23.83 -23.87 -1.45
N LYS A 291 -22.84 -24.79 -1.48
CA LYS A 291 -23.03 -26.18 -1.06
C LYS A 291 -23.20 -26.28 0.46
N TYR A 292 -22.49 -25.45 1.21
CA TYR A 292 -22.45 -25.50 2.68
C TYR A 292 -23.25 -24.39 3.38
N ILE A 293 -23.61 -23.33 2.67
CA ILE A 293 -24.40 -22.21 3.18
C ILE A 293 -25.63 -22.02 2.29
N GLN A 294 -26.82 -22.21 2.85
CA GLN A 294 -28.11 -22.10 2.17
C GLN A 294 -29.08 -21.28 3.01
N ASP A 295 -30.05 -20.63 2.36
CA ASP A 295 -31.15 -19.89 3.00
C ASP A 295 -30.70 -18.88 4.07
N ALA A 296 -29.64 -18.11 3.79
CA ALA A 296 -29.00 -17.20 4.73
C ALA A 296 -28.55 -17.88 6.04
N GLY A 297 -28.13 -19.15 5.95
CA GLY A 297 -27.68 -19.95 7.08
C GLY A 297 -26.56 -19.27 7.86
N VAL A 298 -26.69 -19.23 9.19
CA VAL A 298 -25.70 -18.61 10.07
C VAL A 298 -24.47 -19.51 10.20
N VAL A 299 -23.32 -19.01 9.78
CA VAL A 299 -22.03 -19.66 10.01
C VAL A 299 -21.57 -19.44 11.46
N GLN A 300 -21.23 -20.53 12.14
CA GLN A 300 -20.67 -20.51 13.49
C GLN A 300 -19.22 -20.03 13.43
N ARG A 301 -18.90 -19.00 14.22
CA ARG A 301 -17.64 -18.25 14.09
C ARG A 301 -16.69 -18.39 15.28
N ASP A 302 -17.13 -19.03 16.35
CA ASP A 302 -16.37 -19.08 17.63
C ASP A 302 -15.00 -19.75 17.48
N ASP A 303 -14.88 -20.72 16.56
CA ASP A 303 -13.64 -21.45 16.28
C ASP A 303 -12.88 -20.97 15.05
N ILE A 304 -13.36 -19.93 14.37
CA ILE A 304 -12.71 -19.33 13.20
C ILE A 304 -11.83 -18.18 13.67
N GLN A 305 -10.54 -18.20 13.32
CA GLN A 305 -9.62 -17.12 13.65
C GLN A 305 -10.16 -15.77 13.15
N LEU A 306 -10.35 -14.84 14.10
CA LEU A 306 -10.72 -13.46 13.81
C LEU A 306 -9.44 -12.61 13.71
N TYR A 307 -9.33 -11.83 12.65
CA TYR A 307 -8.25 -10.86 12.46
C TYR A 307 -8.66 -9.42 12.79
N ASP A 308 -9.96 -9.13 12.73
CA ASP A 308 -10.51 -7.78 12.91
C ASP A 308 -11.32 -7.68 14.20
N PHE A 309 -10.80 -6.92 15.15
CA PHE A 309 -11.44 -6.66 16.44
C PHE A 309 -12.31 -5.41 16.47
N SER A 310 -12.50 -4.73 15.34
CA SER A 310 -13.47 -3.64 15.22
C SER A 310 -14.91 -4.14 15.40
N SER A 311 -15.87 -3.20 15.43
CA SER A 311 -17.29 -3.54 15.45
C SER A 311 -17.74 -4.33 14.21
N ASP A 312 -17.08 -4.08 13.08
CA ASP A 312 -17.45 -4.63 11.77
C ASP A 312 -17.16 -6.14 11.74
N LYS A 313 -16.00 -6.55 12.28
CA LYS A 313 -15.50 -7.94 12.21
C LYS A 313 -15.51 -8.44 10.77
N ALA A 314 -14.92 -7.66 9.88
CA ALA A 314 -14.93 -7.89 8.44
C ALA A 314 -13.94 -8.99 8.00
N ASN A 315 -13.00 -9.37 8.88
CA ASN A 315 -11.87 -10.22 8.51
C ASN A 315 -11.76 -11.45 9.42
N TYR A 316 -12.18 -12.60 8.88
CA TYR A 316 -11.95 -13.93 9.43
C TYR A 316 -10.95 -14.69 8.57
N ASP A 317 -10.20 -15.63 9.14
CA ASP A 317 -9.28 -16.47 8.36
C ASP A 317 -10.02 -17.37 7.38
N PHE A 318 -9.61 -17.30 6.10
CA PHE A 318 -10.34 -17.96 5.02
C PHE A 318 -10.16 -19.48 5.04
N ASP A 319 -8.96 -19.97 5.38
CA ASP A 319 -8.69 -21.40 5.52
C ASP A 319 -9.51 -22.00 6.67
N ASN A 320 -9.59 -21.31 7.81
CA ASN A 320 -10.44 -21.73 8.92
C ASN A 320 -11.93 -21.76 8.57
N LEU A 321 -12.42 -20.79 7.78
CA LEU A 321 -13.79 -20.82 7.30
C LEU A 321 -14.05 -22.09 6.48
N ILE A 322 -13.19 -22.40 5.50
CA ILE A 322 -13.40 -23.58 4.65
C ILE A 322 -13.28 -24.86 5.48
N GLN A 323 -12.30 -24.98 6.37
CA GLN A 323 -12.21 -26.13 7.29
C GLN A 323 -13.47 -26.29 8.14
N ASN A 324 -14.05 -25.19 8.64
CA ASN A 324 -15.27 -25.23 9.44
C ASN A 324 -16.47 -25.72 8.61
N LEU A 325 -16.63 -25.24 7.39
CA LEU A 325 -17.72 -25.63 6.50
C LEU A 325 -17.60 -27.10 6.05
N THR A 326 -16.40 -27.55 5.70
CA THR A 326 -16.17 -28.89 5.14
C THR A 326 -16.02 -29.98 6.20
N GLY A 327 -15.90 -29.62 7.48
CA GLY A 327 -15.66 -30.56 8.57
C GLY A 327 -14.20 -31.03 8.70
N GLY A 328 -13.25 -30.25 8.17
CA GLY A 328 -11.81 -30.46 8.37
C GLY A 328 -11.01 -30.80 7.10
N LYS A 329 -9.71 -31.07 7.30
CA LYS A 329 -8.69 -31.13 6.24
C LYS A 329 -8.74 -32.37 5.35
N ASP A 330 -9.41 -33.44 5.81
CA ASP A 330 -9.54 -34.69 5.06
C ASP A 330 -10.69 -34.65 4.03
N ASN A 331 -11.51 -33.59 4.03
CA ASN A 331 -12.59 -33.41 3.07
C ASN A 331 -12.05 -33.05 1.67
N ALA A 332 -12.58 -33.69 0.62
CA ALA A 332 -12.17 -33.47 -0.76
C ALA A 332 -12.38 -32.03 -1.25
N ASP A 333 -13.45 -31.36 -0.84
CA ASP A 333 -13.72 -29.96 -1.20
C ASP A 333 -12.68 -29.04 -0.57
N TYR A 334 -12.31 -29.29 0.70
CA TYR A 334 -11.23 -28.55 1.34
C TYR A 334 -9.90 -28.78 0.62
N GLN A 335 -9.58 -30.02 0.24
CA GLN A 335 -8.32 -30.31 -0.46
C GLN A 335 -8.26 -29.62 -1.82
N SER A 336 -9.38 -29.58 -2.56
CA SER A 336 -9.50 -28.85 -3.83
C SER A 336 -9.33 -27.34 -3.61
N TRP A 337 -9.98 -26.78 -2.59
CA TRP A 337 -9.82 -25.37 -2.22
C TRP A 337 -8.39 -25.04 -1.81
N ARG A 338 -7.76 -25.91 -1.00
CA ARG A 338 -6.41 -25.71 -0.47
C ARG A 338 -5.38 -25.60 -1.59
N GLN A 339 -5.53 -26.40 -2.65
CA GLN A 339 -4.69 -26.30 -3.85
C GLN A 339 -4.81 -24.92 -4.52
N ALA A 340 -6.04 -24.47 -4.79
CA ALA A 340 -6.27 -23.14 -5.37
C ALA A 340 -5.82 -22.00 -4.45
N PHE A 341 -5.96 -22.17 -3.14
CA PHE A 341 -5.49 -21.21 -2.14
C PHE A 341 -3.97 -21.11 -2.13
N ASP A 342 -3.22 -22.21 -2.23
CA ASP A 342 -1.76 -22.17 -2.28
C ASP A 342 -1.20 -21.59 -3.59
N GLU A 343 -1.96 -21.63 -4.69
CA GLU A 343 -1.66 -20.89 -5.92
C GLU A 343 -1.88 -19.38 -5.76
N ALA A 344 -2.91 -18.99 -5.02
CA ALA A 344 -3.27 -17.61 -4.76
C ALA A 344 -2.40 -16.97 -3.67
N VAL A 345 -2.10 -17.66 -2.57
CA VAL A 345 -1.34 -17.13 -1.43
C VAL A 345 0.04 -17.78 -1.40
N ILE A 346 0.94 -17.24 -2.21
CA ILE A 346 2.27 -17.84 -2.49
C ILE A 346 3.30 -17.61 -1.37
N TYR A 347 3.01 -16.71 -0.43
CA TYR A 347 3.81 -16.50 0.78
C TYR A 347 2.90 -16.05 1.92
N ARG A 348 3.15 -16.56 3.12
CA ARG A 348 2.48 -16.15 4.35
C ARG A 348 3.38 -16.46 5.54
N LYS A 349 3.56 -15.49 6.42
CA LYS A 349 4.25 -15.65 7.70
C LYS A 349 3.62 -14.77 8.76
N THR A 350 3.61 -15.25 9.98
CA THR A 350 3.16 -14.51 11.16
C THR A 350 4.00 -14.88 12.36
N THR A 351 4.22 -13.93 13.26
CA THR A 351 4.67 -14.24 14.61
C THR A 351 3.57 -15.02 15.34
N PRO A 352 3.89 -15.82 16.38
CA PRO A 352 2.89 -16.62 17.10
C PRO A 352 1.71 -15.82 17.66
N LYS A 353 1.94 -14.56 18.01
CA LYS A 353 0.91 -13.59 18.40
C LYS A 353 1.16 -12.26 17.70
N ASN A 354 0.08 -11.53 17.47
CA ASN A 354 0.12 -10.15 17.01
C ASN A 354 -0.54 -9.24 18.05
N TYR A 355 -0.24 -7.94 17.99
CA TYR A 355 -0.87 -6.93 18.82
C TYR A 355 -2.05 -6.28 18.11
N SER A 356 -3.15 -6.05 18.82
CA SER A 356 -4.27 -5.24 18.35
C SER A 356 -4.32 -3.93 19.13
N GLY A 357 -4.31 -2.80 18.41
CA GLY A 357 -4.52 -1.48 18.99
C GLY A 357 -5.97 -1.24 19.41
N ILE A 358 -6.91 -2.02 18.88
CA ILE A 358 -8.33 -1.96 19.22
C ILE A 358 -8.61 -2.58 20.59
N THR A 359 -8.03 -3.76 20.86
CA THR A 359 -8.23 -4.47 22.14
C THR A 359 -7.13 -4.20 23.16
N TYR A 360 -6.07 -3.48 22.77
CA TYR A 360 -4.86 -3.24 23.58
C TYR A 360 -4.23 -4.53 24.12
N SER A 361 -4.27 -5.59 23.32
CA SER A 361 -3.83 -6.92 23.75
C SER A 361 -3.15 -7.71 22.65
N MET A 362 -2.39 -8.72 23.06
CA MET A 362 -1.85 -9.72 22.14
C MET A 362 -2.91 -10.78 21.87
N PHE A 363 -3.08 -11.17 20.60
CA PHE A 363 -3.97 -12.26 20.20
C PHE A 363 -3.21 -13.36 19.45
N SER A 364 -3.71 -14.58 19.52
CA SER A 364 -3.08 -15.74 18.87
C SER A 364 -3.23 -15.67 17.37
N MET A 365 -2.19 -16.12 16.65
CA MET A 365 -2.16 -16.31 15.21
C MET A 365 -1.99 -17.78 14.83
N GLU A 366 -2.26 -18.71 15.76
CA GLU A 366 -2.04 -20.15 15.58
C GLU A 366 -2.78 -20.74 14.38
N LYS A 367 -3.98 -20.24 14.08
CA LYS A 367 -4.79 -20.72 12.96
C LYS A 367 -4.74 -19.79 11.74
N ALA A 368 -3.77 -18.88 11.69
CA ALA A 368 -3.69 -17.85 10.67
C ALA A 368 -2.99 -18.34 9.38
N GLU A 369 -3.68 -18.24 8.25
CA GLU A 369 -3.18 -18.63 6.93
C GLU A 369 -3.02 -17.42 5.99
N GLY A 370 -3.04 -16.20 6.53
CA GLY A 370 -2.54 -15.01 5.82
C GLY A 370 -3.49 -14.36 4.82
N LEU A 371 -4.73 -14.85 4.67
CA LEU A 371 -5.77 -14.24 3.85
C LEU A 371 -7.09 -14.24 4.62
N SER A 372 -7.71 -13.07 4.72
CA SER A 372 -9.02 -12.93 5.35
C SER A 372 -10.17 -13.01 4.35
N THR A 373 -11.35 -13.28 4.86
CA THR A 373 -12.63 -13.12 4.15
C THR A 373 -13.72 -12.68 5.13
N TYR A 374 -14.77 -12.09 4.59
CA TYR A 374 -15.96 -11.78 5.35
C TYR A 374 -16.88 -12.98 5.55
N ILE A 375 -17.49 -13.06 6.73
CA ILE A 375 -18.59 -13.98 7.01
C ILE A 375 -19.83 -13.13 7.29
N PRO A 376 -20.84 -13.14 6.40
CA PRO A 376 -22.07 -12.36 6.56
C PRO A 376 -22.70 -12.53 7.94
N ARG A 377 -23.14 -11.40 8.52
CA ARG A 377 -23.70 -11.34 9.87
C ARG A 377 -24.71 -10.21 10.02
N GLY A 378 -25.49 -10.28 11.10
CA GLY A 378 -26.46 -9.24 11.45
C GLY A 378 -27.68 -9.27 10.53
N SER A 379 -28.32 -8.11 10.35
CA SER A 379 -29.48 -7.98 9.46
C SER A 379 -29.05 -8.12 7.99
N PHE A 380 -29.85 -8.85 7.21
CA PHE A 380 -29.66 -8.98 5.75
C PHE A 380 -29.49 -7.61 5.06
N ASP A 381 -30.30 -6.62 5.43
CA ASP A 381 -30.25 -5.24 4.90
C ASP A 381 -29.30 -4.30 5.65
N SER A 382 -28.32 -4.83 6.39
CA SER A 382 -27.31 -3.97 7.02
C SER A 382 -26.53 -3.19 5.97
N LYS A 383 -26.02 -2.01 6.32
CA LYS A 383 -25.16 -1.21 5.43
C LYS A 383 -23.97 -2.02 4.89
N MET A 384 -23.35 -2.82 5.75
CA MET A 384 -22.19 -3.64 5.40
C MET A 384 -22.56 -4.76 4.42
N ASN A 385 -23.64 -5.51 4.66
CA ASN A 385 -24.09 -6.56 3.75
C ASN A 385 -24.57 -5.99 2.41
N ASN A 386 -25.29 -4.87 2.42
CA ASN A 386 -25.67 -4.18 1.19
C ASN A 386 -24.44 -3.78 0.36
N PHE A 387 -23.38 -3.28 1.00
CA PHE A 387 -22.14 -2.95 0.29
C PHE A 387 -21.39 -4.20 -0.18
N TYR A 388 -21.30 -5.25 0.65
CA TYR A 388 -20.65 -6.52 0.28
C TYR A 388 -21.22 -7.10 -1.02
N ARG A 389 -22.54 -7.04 -1.19
CA ARG A 389 -23.24 -7.49 -2.40
C ARG A 389 -22.87 -6.72 -3.68
N THR A 390 -22.21 -5.58 -3.55
CA THR A 390 -21.72 -4.79 -4.70
C THR A 390 -20.33 -5.21 -5.17
N LEU A 391 -19.59 -5.97 -4.36
CA LEU A 391 -18.25 -6.43 -4.70
C LEU A 391 -18.32 -7.59 -5.71
N GLN A 392 -17.41 -7.60 -6.67
CA GLN A 392 -17.24 -8.67 -7.65
C GLN A 392 -17.00 -10.03 -6.97
N TRP A 393 -16.28 -10.05 -5.84
CA TRP A 393 -16.04 -11.29 -5.08
C TRP A 393 -17.34 -11.98 -4.66
N TYR A 394 -18.36 -11.21 -4.25
CA TYR A 394 -19.64 -11.74 -3.78
C TYR A 394 -20.26 -12.69 -4.81
N SER A 395 -20.34 -12.27 -6.09
CA SER A 395 -20.90 -13.10 -7.16
C SER A 395 -19.90 -14.14 -7.68
N ALA A 396 -18.61 -13.78 -7.75
CA ALA A 396 -17.58 -14.67 -8.29
C ALA A 396 -17.36 -15.91 -7.41
N ALA A 397 -17.48 -15.76 -6.09
CA ALA A 397 -17.32 -16.83 -5.11
C ALA A 397 -18.64 -17.53 -4.74
N GLY A 398 -19.76 -17.16 -5.38
CA GLY A 398 -21.07 -17.80 -5.17
C GLY A 398 -21.82 -17.38 -3.91
N TRP A 399 -21.43 -16.29 -3.24
CA TRP A 399 -22.17 -15.81 -2.07
C TRP A 399 -23.60 -15.37 -2.42
N ASP A 400 -23.81 -14.92 -3.67
CA ASP A 400 -25.12 -14.58 -4.24
C ASP A 400 -26.12 -15.74 -4.30
N GLU A 401 -25.63 -16.98 -4.20
CA GLU A 401 -26.46 -18.19 -4.21
C GLU A 401 -26.78 -18.70 -2.78
N THR A 402 -26.24 -18.07 -1.73
CA THR A 402 -26.41 -18.52 -0.34
C THR A 402 -27.64 -17.95 0.37
N GLY A 403 -28.26 -16.91 -0.21
CA GLY A 403 -29.33 -16.14 0.40
C GLY A 403 -28.88 -15.01 1.35
N TRP A 404 -27.57 -14.75 1.46
CA TRP A 404 -26.99 -13.66 2.27
C TRP A 404 -26.94 -12.29 1.60
#